data_AF-A0A5B1QPH3-F1
#
_entry.id   AF-A0A5B1QPH3-F1
#
_cell.length_a   1.000
_cell.length_b   1.000
_cell.length_c   1.000
_cell.angle_alpha   90.00
_cell.angle_beta   90.00
_cell.angle_gamma   90.00
#
_symmetry.space_group_name_H-M   'P 1'
#
loop_
_entity.id
_entity.type
_entity.pdbx_description
1 polymer ?
#
loop_
_entity_poly.entity_id
_entity_poly.type
_entity_poly.pdbx_seq_one_letter_code
_entity_poly.pdbx_strand_id
1 'polypeptide(L)'
;LRLIVIDSLADLFTDDKATTMRLTERARHLSEISAKLHTLADEHQIAILVLNQVVDVWDRPADADKGLPGDIIYADQARLFNRADTLPGETGKSAALGLVWANQVNARIMLSRTGRRRHLDELHLPPTKRRRLDGASSSRPSALESAPLPGITDQSVLIRRLTVVFSSVCSPSSIDFVVTSGG
;
A
#
# COMPACT_ATOMS: atom_id res chain seq x y z
N LEU A 1 -20.69 -18.86 1.09
CA LEU A 1 -19.51 -18.02 1.45
C LEU A 1 -18.90 -17.51 0.16
N ARG A 2 -18.44 -16.25 0.06
CA ARG A 2 -17.90 -15.67 -1.20
C ARG A 2 -16.45 -15.17 -1.10
N LEU A 3 -15.93 -15.07 0.12
CA LEU A 3 -14.60 -14.55 0.41
C LEU A 3 -14.02 -15.28 1.61
N ILE A 4 -12.76 -15.71 1.51
CA ILE A 4 -11.92 -16.12 2.63
C ILE A 4 -10.83 -15.07 2.81
N VAL A 5 -10.62 -14.63 4.05
CA VAL A 5 -9.51 -13.75 4.42
C VAL A 5 -8.55 -14.53 5.32
N ILE A 6 -7.27 -14.54 4.97
CA ILE A 6 -6.20 -15.18 5.73
C ILE A 6 -5.27 -14.10 6.26
N ASP A 7 -5.22 -13.95 7.59
CA ASP A 7 -4.36 -12.98 8.30
C ASP A 7 -3.53 -13.68 9.38
N SER A 8 -2.19 -13.78 9.27
CA SER A 8 -1.34 -13.55 8.11
C SER A 8 -0.55 -14.82 7.77
N LEU A 9 -0.37 -15.11 6.48
CA LEU A 9 0.37 -16.32 6.06
C LEU A 9 1.88 -16.18 6.29
N ALA A 10 2.38 -14.96 6.39
CA ALA A 10 3.80 -14.66 6.58
C ALA A 10 4.34 -15.18 7.92
N ASP A 11 3.55 -15.10 8.98
CA ASP A 11 3.94 -15.49 10.34
C ASP A 11 4.39 -16.95 10.46
N LEU A 12 3.86 -17.82 9.60
CA LEU A 12 4.22 -19.24 9.57
C LEU A 12 5.63 -19.49 9.01
N PHE A 13 6.24 -18.49 8.36
CA PHE A 13 7.52 -18.60 7.66
C PHE A 13 8.58 -17.63 8.18
N THR A 14 8.31 -16.96 9.30
CA THR A 14 9.24 -16.06 9.98
C THR A 14 10.21 -16.87 10.84
N ASP A 15 11.21 -17.50 10.22
CA ASP A 15 12.29 -18.20 10.94
C ASP A 15 13.62 -17.44 10.77
N ASP A 16 14.33 -17.24 11.88
CA ASP A 16 15.41 -16.26 12.05
C ASP A 16 16.75 -16.72 11.44
N LYS A 17 16.82 -17.98 10.97
CA LYS A 17 18.05 -18.57 10.40
C LYS A 17 17.76 -19.29 9.08
N ALA A 18 17.85 -18.52 7.99
CA ALA A 18 17.70 -19.05 6.64
C ALA A 18 18.95 -19.85 6.22
N THR A 19 18.85 -21.18 6.23
CA THR A 19 19.76 -22.06 5.46
C THR A 19 19.16 -22.32 4.08
N THR A 20 19.98 -22.53 3.04
CA THR A 20 19.50 -22.86 1.68
C THR A 20 18.49 -24.01 1.66
N MET A 21 18.73 -25.06 2.46
CA MET A 21 17.80 -26.19 2.59
C MET A 21 16.42 -25.77 3.10
N ARG A 22 16.36 -24.86 4.10
CA ARG A 22 15.11 -24.31 4.64
C ARG A 22 14.41 -23.38 3.66
N LEU A 23 15.16 -22.64 2.84
CA LEU A 23 14.58 -21.80 1.79
C LEU A 23 13.87 -22.64 0.72
N THR A 24 14.45 -23.78 0.33
CA THR A 24 13.82 -24.71 -0.61
C THR A 24 12.56 -25.34 -0.02
N GLU A 25 12.62 -25.77 1.24
CA GLU A 25 11.47 -26.32 1.96
C GLU A 25 10.34 -25.28 2.12
N ARG A 26 10.69 -24.05 2.48
CA ARG A 26 9.76 -22.91 2.52
C ARG A 26 9.10 -22.67 1.17
N ALA A 27 9.88 -22.68 0.08
CA ALA A 27 9.34 -22.50 -1.28
C ALA A 27 8.37 -23.62 -1.67
N ARG A 28 8.70 -24.86 -1.30
CA ARG A 28 7.81 -26.01 -1.48
C ARG A 28 6.50 -25.84 -0.72
N HIS A 29 6.56 -25.53 0.58
CA HIS A 29 5.35 -25.32 1.39
C HIS A 29 4.48 -24.19 0.86
N LEU A 30 5.07 -23.05 0.45
CA LEU A 30 4.32 -21.95 -0.16
C LEU A 30 3.61 -22.38 -1.45
N SER A 31 4.26 -23.22 -2.26
CA SER A 31 3.68 -23.72 -3.51
C SER A 31 2.55 -24.72 -3.25
N GLU A 32 2.71 -25.62 -2.28
CA GLU A 32 1.66 -26.57 -1.87
C GLU A 32 0.44 -25.86 -1.27
N ILE A 33 0.65 -24.84 -0.43
CA ILE A 33 -0.43 -24.04 0.12
C ILE A 33 -1.15 -23.28 -1.00
N SER A 34 -0.41 -22.62 -1.89
CA SER A 34 -0.98 -21.94 -3.06
C SER A 34 -1.87 -22.87 -3.88
N ALA A 35 -1.37 -24.06 -4.23
CA ALA A 35 -2.13 -25.02 -5.02
C ALA A 35 -3.47 -25.39 -4.36
N LYS A 36 -3.45 -25.65 -3.04
CA LYS A 36 -4.67 -25.94 -2.28
C LYS A 36 -5.64 -24.75 -2.25
N LEU A 37 -5.13 -23.53 -2.10
CA LEU A 37 -5.97 -22.32 -2.12
C LEU A 37 -6.61 -22.12 -3.49
N HIS A 38 -5.88 -22.34 -4.59
CA HIS A 38 -6.43 -22.31 -5.95
C HIS A 38 -7.52 -23.37 -6.15
N THR A 39 -7.29 -24.60 -5.71
CA THR A 39 -8.32 -25.66 -5.75
C THR A 39 -9.58 -25.23 -4.98
N LEU A 40 -9.44 -24.71 -3.76
CA LEU A 40 -10.58 -24.23 -2.99
C LEU A 40 -11.31 -23.05 -3.64
N ALA A 41 -10.56 -22.11 -4.24
CA ALA A 41 -11.13 -20.97 -4.94
C ALA A 41 -11.96 -21.43 -6.15
N ASP A 42 -11.46 -22.40 -6.91
CA ASP A 42 -12.13 -22.96 -8.09
C ASP A 42 -13.33 -23.84 -7.72
N GLU A 43 -13.16 -24.80 -6.81
CA GLU A 43 -14.24 -25.71 -6.40
C GLU A 43 -15.43 -24.97 -5.77
N HIS A 44 -15.16 -23.93 -4.99
CA HIS A 44 -16.20 -23.19 -4.27
C HIS A 44 -16.56 -21.86 -4.91
N GLN A 45 -15.88 -21.45 -5.99
CA GLN A 45 -16.08 -20.16 -6.68
C GLN A 45 -16.01 -18.98 -5.69
N ILE A 46 -14.96 -18.96 -4.87
CA ILE A 46 -14.73 -17.95 -3.83
C ILE A 46 -13.46 -17.14 -4.10
N ALA A 47 -13.47 -15.89 -3.65
CA ALA A 47 -12.24 -15.10 -3.60
C ALA A 47 -11.43 -15.45 -2.35
N ILE A 48 -10.10 -15.48 -2.48
CA ILE A 48 -9.17 -15.67 -1.36
C ILE A 48 -8.29 -14.42 -1.27
N LEU A 49 -8.37 -13.74 -0.13
CA LEU A 49 -7.52 -12.59 0.20
C LEU A 49 -6.52 -13.00 1.26
N VAL A 50 -5.24 -12.93 0.93
CA VAL A 50 -4.14 -13.19 1.87
C VAL A 50 -3.51 -11.87 2.30
N LEU A 51 -3.62 -11.55 3.58
CA LEU A 51 -2.88 -10.46 4.18
C LEU A 51 -1.44 -10.91 4.41
N ASN A 52 -0.52 -10.05 3.99
CA ASN A 52 0.91 -10.33 4.03
C ASN A 52 1.64 -9.20 4.74
N GLN A 53 2.68 -9.58 5.47
CA GLN A 53 3.57 -8.63 6.13
C GLN A 53 4.64 -8.11 5.16
N VAL A 54 5.25 -7.00 5.57
CA VAL A 54 6.40 -6.42 4.87
C VAL A 54 7.66 -6.56 5.70
N VAL A 55 8.76 -6.83 5.02
CA VAL A 55 10.12 -6.84 5.58
C VAL A 55 10.85 -5.58 5.15
N ASP A 56 11.82 -5.17 5.96
CA ASP A 56 12.74 -4.10 5.61
C ASP A 56 13.64 -4.51 4.45
N VAL A 57 13.93 -3.53 3.60
CA VAL A 57 14.90 -3.64 2.54
C VAL A 57 16.09 -2.79 2.92
N TRP A 58 17.25 -3.42 2.95
CA TRP A 58 18.53 -2.73 3.09
C TRP A 58 19.12 -2.46 1.72
N ASP A 59 19.64 -1.24 1.54
CA ASP A 59 20.39 -0.88 0.36
C ASP A 59 21.63 -1.77 0.25
N ARG A 60 21.77 -2.41 -0.91
CA ARG A 60 22.95 -3.20 -1.23
C ARG A 60 23.94 -2.29 -1.97
N PRO A 61 25.25 -2.39 -1.68
CA PRO A 61 26.24 -1.67 -2.46
C PRO A 61 26.21 -2.16 -3.92
N ALA A 62 26.45 -1.24 -4.86
CA ALA A 62 26.23 -1.44 -6.30
C ALA A 62 27.10 -2.56 -6.94
N ASP A 63 28.03 -3.10 -6.18
CA ASP A 63 28.97 -4.16 -6.54
C ASP A 63 28.69 -5.51 -5.86
N ALA A 64 27.72 -5.59 -4.95
CA ALA A 64 27.47 -6.78 -4.14
C ALA A 64 26.97 -7.99 -4.95
N ASP A 65 26.34 -7.77 -6.11
CA ASP A 65 25.64 -8.83 -6.84
C ASP A 65 25.51 -8.49 -8.33
N LYS A 66 26.65 -8.29 -9.02
CA LYS A 66 26.64 -7.94 -10.46
C LYS A 66 26.26 -9.12 -11.39
N GLY A 67 26.16 -10.33 -10.84
CA GLY A 67 26.04 -11.56 -11.62
C GLY A 67 27.14 -11.67 -12.68
N LEU A 68 26.99 -12.64 -13.57
CA LEU A 68 27.65 -12.62 -14.87
C LEU A 68 26.83 -11.78 -15.86
N PRO A 69 27.45 -11.22 -16.91
CA PRO A 69 26.71 -10.57 -17.98
C PRO A 69 25.63 -11.50 -18.56
N GLY A 70 24.35 -11.11 -18.44
CA GLY A 70 23.20 -11.90 -18.86
C GLY A 70 22.49 -12.66 -17.75
N ASP A 71 23.03 -12.66 -16.52
CA ASP A 71 22.34 -13.25 -15.37
C ASP A 71 21.13 -12.41 -14.97
N ILE A 72 20.01 -13.09 -14.69
CA ILE A 72 18.83 -12.45 -14.12
C ILE A 72 18.96 -12.46 -12.60
N ILE A 73 19.48 -11.37 -12.06
CA ILE A 73 19.72 -11.24 -10.61
C ILE A 73 18.38 -11.26 -9.87
N TYR A 74 18.29 -12.11 -8.83
CA TYR A 74 17.06 -12.27 -8.05
C TYR A 74 16.58 -10.94 -7.44
N ALA A 75 17.50 -10.10 -6.98
CA ALA A 75 17.18 -8.82 -6.36
C ALA A 75 16.44 -7.88 -7.32
N ASP A 76 16.86 -7.85 -8.58
CA ASP A 76 16.25 -7.00 -9.62
C ASP A 76 14.83 -7.46 -9.95
N GLN A 77 14.62 -8.77 -10.06
CA GLN A 77 13.29 -9.35 -10.26
C GLN A 77 12.39 -9.09 -9.04
N ALA A 78 12.90 -9.37 -7.84
CA ALA A 78 12.16 -9.24 -6.61
C ALA A 78 11.64 -7.81 -6.40
N ARG A 79 12.38 -6.79 -6.85
CA ARG A 79 11.96 -5.39 -6.82
C ARG A 79 10.65 -5.16 -7.57
N LEU A 80 10.48 -5.76 -8.75
CA LEU A 80 9.31 -5.56 -9.62
C LEU A 80 8.02 -6.18 -9.07
N PHE A 81 8.13 -7.25 -8.27
CA PHE A 81 6.97 -8.00 -7.79
C PHE A 81 6.72 -7.85 -6.30
N ASN A 82 7.73 -7.49 -5.51
CA ASN A 82 7.63 -7.41 -4.06
C ASN A 82 7.58 -5.98 -3.53
N ARG A 83 7.59 -4.95 -4.39
CA ARG A 83 7.52 -3.54 -4.00
C ARG A 83 6.58 -2.76 -4.90
N ALA A 84 6.10 -1.64 -4.40
CA ALA A 84 5.32 -0.69 -5.19
C ALA A 84 6.24 0.22 -6.01
N ASP A 85 7.28 0.79 -5.37
CA ASP A 85 8.27 1.70 -5.98
C ASP A 85 7.64 2.82 -6.85
N THR A 86 6.42 3.27 -6.53
CA THR A 86 5.69 4.30 -7.29
C THR A 86 5.92 5.71 -6.75
N LEU A 87 6.39 5.82 -5.51
CA LEU A 87 6.73 7.08 -4.85
C LEU A 87 8.08 6.97 -4.11
N PRO A 88 8.77 8.12 -3.93
CA PRO A 88 9.86 8.21 -2.97
C PRO A 88 9.42 7.71 -1.59
N GLY A 89 10.24 6.83 -0.99
CA GLY A 89 9.99 6.24 0.34
C GLY A 89 9.28 4.88 0.33
N GLU A 90 8.80 4.38 -0.81
CA GLU A 90 8.20 3.03 -0.89
C GLU A 90 9.24 1.91 -1.03
N THR A 91 10.49 2.24 -1.37
CA THR A 91 11.56 1.28 -1.69
C THR A 91 12.09 0.52 -0.47
N GLY A 92 11.89 1.05 0.73
CA GLY A 92 12.43 0.51 1.98
C GLY A 92 11.66 -0.70 2.52
N LYS A 93 10.54 -1.08 1.91
CA LYS A 93 9.72 -2.22 2.33
C LYS A 93 9.47 -3.16 1.18
N SER A 94 9.45 -4.46 1.47
CA SER A 94 9.18 -5.52 0.50
C SER A 94 8.22 -6.55 1.09
N ALA A 95 7.40 -7.19 0.27
CA ALA A 95 6.55 -8.29 0.69
C ALA A 95 7.38 -9.46 1.28
N ALA A 96 6.98 -9.98 2.45
CA ALA A 96 7.77 -10.95 3.24
C ALA A 96 7.95 -12.34 2.60
N LEU A 97 6.99 -12.79 1.80
CA LEU A 97 6.97 -14.12 1.20
C LEU A 97 7.80 -14.25 -0.10
N GLY A 98 8.35 -13.14 -0.59
CA GLY A 98 9.29 -13.13 -1.72
C GLY A 98 8.67 -13.54 -3.07
N LEU A 99 9.57 -13.80 -4.03
CA LEU A 99 9.21 -14.05 -5.43
C LEU A 99 8.44 -15.35 -5.64
N VAL A 100 8.74 -16.40 -4.85
CA VAL A 100 8.02 -17.67 -4.92
C VAL A 100 6.52 -17.43 -4.75
N TRP A 101 6.13 -16.71 -3.70
CA TRP A 101 4.72 -16.38 -3.46
C TRP A 101 4.16 -15.37 -4.46
N ALA A 102 4.97 -14.45 -4.97
CA ALA A 102 4.52 -13.52 -6.02
C ALA A 102 4.04 -14.26 -7.27
N ASN A 103 4.72 -15.35 -7.65
CA ASN A 103 4.33 -16.18 -8.79
C ASN A 103 3.08 -17.04 -8.55
N GLN A 104 2.62 -17.13 -7.30
CA GLN A 104 1.48 -17.96 -6.91
C GLN A 104 0.15 -17.19 -6.85
N VAL A 105 0.18 -15.85 -6.85
CA VAL A 105 -1.03 -15.03 -6.69
C VAL A 105 -1.43 -14.37 -8.02
N ASN A 106 -2.72 -14.14 -8.22
CA ASN A 106 -3.21 -13.50 -9.45
C ASN A 106 -3.05 -11.98 -9.44
N ALA A 107 -3.07 -11.37 -8.25
CA ALA A 107 -2.90 -9.94 -8.09
C ALA A 107 -2.19 -9.64 -6.77
N ARG A 108 -1.46 -8.53 -6.75
CA ARG A 108 -0.83 -7.99 -5.53
C ARG A 108 -1.12 -6.51 -5.40
N ILE A 109 -1.65 -6.15 -4.24
CA ILE A 109 -1.95 -4.78 -3.87
C ILE A 109 -1.07 -4.38 -2.69
N MET A 110 -0.43 -3.23 -2.78
CA MET A 110 0.35 -2.63 -1.71
C MET A 110 -0.30 -1.35 -1.22
N LEU A 111 -0.29 -1.17 0.10
CA LEU A 111 -0.80 0.02 0.78
C LEU A 111 0.37 0.76 1.43
N SER A 112 0.60 2.00 1.01
CA SER A 112 1.71 2.83 1.47
C SER A 112 1.21 4.06 2.23
N ARG A 113 1.95 4.45 3.27
CA ARG A 113 1.79 5.77 3.91
C ARG A 113 2.65 6.76 3.13
N THR A 114 2.06 7.83 2.60
CA THR A 114 2.80 8.73 1.68
C THR A 114 3.45 9.93 2.37
N GLY A 115 3.21 10.13 3.66
CA GLY A 115 3.66 11.32 4.41
C GLY A 115 2.93 12.63 4.03
N ARG A 116 2.24 12.67 2.90
CA ARG A 116 1.43 13.80 2.44
C ARG A 116 0.16 13.95 3.29
N ARG A 117 -0.28 15.19 3.47
CA ARG A 117 -1.50 15.56 4.21
C ARG A 117 -2.43 16.40 3.33
N ARG A 118 -3.74 16.29 3.56
CA ARG A 118 -4.77 17.12 2.94
C ARG A 118 -5.71 17.70 3.99
N HIS A 119 -6.12 18.96 3.82
CA HIS A 119 -7.13 19.60 4.66
C HIS A 119 -8.53 19.16 4.23
N LEU A 120 -9.38 18.76 5.18
CA LEU A 120 -10.72 18.19 4.88
C LEU A 120 -11.74 19.22 4.35
N ASP A 121 -11.50 20.51 4.50
CA ASP A 121 -12.42 21.58 4.06
C ASP A 121 -12.79 21.49 2.57
N GLU A 122 -11.93 20.92 1.72
CA GLU A 122 -12.23 20.76 0.29
C GLU A 122 -13.19 19.61 -0.04
N LEU A 123 -13.40 18.65 0.87
CA LEU A 123 -14.09 17.40 0.57
C LEU A 123 -15.59 17.41 0.90
N HIS A 124 -16.09 18.39 1.67
CA HIS A 124 -17.47 18.36 2.20
C HIS A 124 -18.26 19.68 2.18
N LEU A 125 -17.81 20.74 1.49
CA LEU A 125 -18.60 21.97 1.39
C LEU A 125 -19.48 21.97 0.13
N PRO A 126 -20.84 21.88 0.22
CA PRO A 126 -21.69 22.34 -0.87
C PRO A 126 -21.37 23.82 -1.15
N PRO A 127 -21.47 24.29 -2.41
CA PRO A 127 -21.04 25.63 -2.77
C PRO A 127 -21.79 26.65 -1.91
N THR A 128 -21.08 27.27 -0.96
CA THR A 128 -21.65 28.30 -0.10
C THR A 128 -22.11 29.42 -1.01
N LYS A 129 -23.43 29.57 -1.11
CA LYS A 129 -24.12 30.63 -1.85
C LYS A 129 -23.39 31.95 -1.57
N ARG A 130 -22.74 32.52 -2.59
CA ARG A 130 -22.14 33.85 -2.51
C ARG A 130 -23.20 34.80 -1.96
N ARG A 131 -23.01 35.27 -0.73
CA ARG A 131 -23.86 36.31 -0.14
C ARG A 131 -23.67 37.56 -0.99
N ARG A 132 -24.72 37.97 -1.71
CA ARG A 132 -24.77 39.26 -2.39
C ARG A 132 -24.47 40.35 -1.35
N LEU A 133 -23.43 41.12 -1.60
CA LEU A 133 -23.13 42.35 -0.87
C LEU A 133 -23.99 43.45 -1.52
N ASP A 134 -25.14 43.74 -0.90
CA ASP A 134 -25.81 45.03 -1.12
C ASP A 134 -25.08 46.06 -0.24
N GLY A 135 -24.61 47.12 -0.88
CA GLY A 135 -23.75 48.13 -0.28
C GLY A 135 -24.48 49.12 0.63
N ALA A 136 -23.78 49.58 1.66
CA ALA A 136 -23.82 50.96 2.16
C ALA A 136 -22.60 51.22 3.06
N SER A 137 -22.19 52.47 3.08
CA SER A 137 -20.87 53.01 3.38
C SER A 137 -20.48 53.16 4.87
N SER A 138 -19.16 53.16 5.08
CA SER A 138 -18.38 53.96 6.04
C SER A 138 -18.63 53.82 7.55
N SER A 139 -17.68 53.18 8.24
CA SER A 139 -16.76 53.85 9.21
C SER A 139 -15.82 52.82 9.85
N ARG A 140 -14.51 53.11 9.84
CA ARG A 140 -13.52 52.38 10.66
C ARG A 140 -13.67 52.84 12.11
N PRO A 141 -13.47 51.94 13.08
CA PRO A 141 -12.28 52.09 13.90
C PRO A 141 -11.52 50.78 14.16
N SER A 142 -10.19 50.93 14.16
CA SER A 142 -9.25 50.39 15.15
C SER A 142 -9.27 48.90 15.49
N ALA A 143 -8.21 48.23 15.02
CA ALA A 143 -7.46 47.15 15.67
C ALA A 143 -8.17 46.42 16.83
N LEU A 144 -8.94 45.40 16.48
CA LEU A 144 -9.20 44.26 17.35
C LEU A 144 -8.57 43.06 16.66
N GLU A 145 -7.60 42.47 17.35
CA GLU A 145 -7.06 41.15 17.06
C GLU A 145 -8.22 40.23 16.68
N SER A 146 -8.18 39.72 15.44
CA SER A 146 -9.10 38.69 15.01
C SER A 146 -8.81 37.44 15.83
N ALA A 147 -9.52 37.31 16.96
CA ALA A 147 -9.61 36.08 17.71
C ALA A 147 -9.91 34.94 16.71
N PRO A 148 -9.16 33.82 16.74
CA PRO A 148 -9.47 32.68 15.90
C PRO A 148 -10.91 32.26 16.18
N LEU A 149 -11.74 32.19 15.12
CA LEU A 149 -13.07 31.61 15.21
C LEU A 149 -12.96 30.23 15.90
N PRO A 150 -13.64 30.00 17.03
CA PRO A 150 -13.60 28.72 17.71
C PRO A 150 -14.40 27.72 16.87
N GLY A 151 -13.73 26.79 16.20
CA GLY A 151 -14.40 25.60 15.66
C GLY A 151 -14.01 25.13 14.26
N ILE A 152 -13.13 25.81 13.52
CA ILE A 152 -12.53 25.18 12.33
C ILE A 152 -11.38 24.32 12.84
N THR A 153 -11.69 23.08 13.24
CA THR A 153 -10.65 22.09 13.47
C THR A 153 -9.93 21.88 12.14
N ASP A 154 -8.70 22.37 12.04
CA ASP A 154 -7.75 22.05 10.97
C ASP A 154 -7.43 20.55 11.04
N GLN A 155 -8.36 19.74 10.55
CA GLN A 155 -8.22 18.30 10.49
C GLN A 155 -7.50 17.94 9.21
N SER A 156 -6.17 18.00 9.26
CA SER A 156 -5.33 17.45 8.21
C SER A 156 -5.34 15.91 8.26
N VAL A 157 -5.78 15.27 7.18
CA VAL A 157 -5.78 13.81 7.04
C VAL A 157 -4.57 13.33 6.25
N LEU A 158 -4.03 12.17 6.66
CA LEU A 158 -2.92 11.54 5.97
C LEU A 158 -3.39 10.87 4.67
N ILE A 159 -2.71 11.21 3.58
CA ILE A 159 -2.89 10.55 2.29
C ILE A 159 -2.13 9.23 2.30
N ARG A 160 -2.85 8.16 2.04
CA ARG A 160 -2.32 6.82 1.78
C ARG A 160 -2.40 6.54 0.29
N ARG A 161 -1.62 5.57 -0.17
CA ARG A 161 -1.63 5.12 -1.55
C ARG A 161 -1.93 3.64 -1.59
N LEU A 162 -2.81 3.25 -2.51
CA LEU A 162 -3.03 1.88 -2.92
C LEU A 162 -2.37 1.71 -4.29
N THR A 163 -1.51 0.71 -4.43
CA THR A 163 -0.85 0.36 -5.68
C THR A 163 -1.14 -1.10 -6.02
N VAL A 164 -1.75 -1.34 -7.17
CA VAL A 164 -1.78 -2.65 -7.80
C VAL A 164 -0.43 -2.87 -8.46
N VAL A 165 0.42 -3.69 -7.84
CA VAL A 165 1.78 -4.00 -8.34
C VAL A 165 1.66 -4.82 -9.63
N PHE A 166 0.80 -5.85 -9.60
CA PHE A 166 0.42 -6.62 -10.77
C PHE A 166 -0.97 -7.22 -10.57
N SER A 167 -1.59 -7.60 -11.69
CA SER A 167 -2.87 -8.27 -11.75
C SER A 167 -2.98 -9.06 -13.06
N SER A 168 -3.63 -10.22 -13.03
CA SER A 168 -3.92 -11.00 -14.23
C SER A 168 -5.04 -10.40 -15.10
N VAL A 169 -5.77 -9.41 -14.60
CA VAL A 169 -6.96 -8.85 -15.27
C VAL A 169 -6.89 -7.34 -15.51
N CYS A 170 -5.87 -6.65 -15.02
CA CYS A 170 -5.69 -5.21 -15.24
C CYS A 170 -4.22 -4.79 -15.23
N SER A 171 -3.92 -3.65 -15.86
CA SER A 171 -2.59 -3.05 -15.80
C SER A 171 -2.28 -2.54 -14.39
N PRO A 172 -0.99 -2.50 -13.98
CA PRO A 172 -0.56 -1.84 -12.76
C PRO A 172 -1.09 -0.41 -12.68
N SER A 173 -1.59 -0.03 -11.51
CA SER A 173 -2.20 1.29 -11.29
C SER A 173 -2.13 1.67 -9.82
N SER A 174 -2.26 2.97 -9.54
CA SER A 174 -2.22 3.48 -8.17
C SER A 174 -3.28 4.55 -7.96
N ILE A 175 -3.82 4.61 -6.75
CA ILE A 175 -4.76 5.65 -6.32
C ILE A 175 -4.43 6.11 -4.92
N ASP A 176 -4.60 7.41 -4.70
CA ASP A 176 -4.46 8.02 -3.38
C ASP A 176 -5.82 7.98 -2.65
N PHE A 177 -5.80 7.65 -1.37
CA PHE A 177 -6.99 7.59 -0.53
C PHE A 177 -6.74 8.15 0.86
N VAL A 178 -7.81 8.52 1.54
CA VAL A 178 -7.81 8.93 2.95
C VAL A 178 -8.68 7.96 3.73
N VAL A 179 -8.34 7.73 4.99
CA VAL A 179 -9.16 6.92 5.90
C VAL A 179 -9.91 7.89 6.79
N THR A 180 -11.24 7.81 6.76
CA THR A 180 -12.11 8.67 7.57
C THR A 180 -12.43 8.00 8.90
N SER A 181 -13.13 8.69 9.81
CA SER A 181 -13.60 8.10 11.06
C SER A 181 -14.57 6.94 10.86
N GLY A 182 -15.19 6.81 9.69
CA GLY A 182 -16.09 5.70 9.34
C GLY A 182 -15.38 4.43 8.87
N GLY A 183 -14.04 4.45 8.72
CA GLY A 183 -13.29 3.42 7.99
C GLY A 183 -12.96 3.86 6.58
#